data_AF-A0AAW2X3P4-F1
#
_entry.id   AF-A0AAW2X3P4-F1
#
_cell.length_a   1.000
_cell.length_b   1.000
_cell.length_c   1.000
_cell.angle_alpha   90.00
_cell.angle_beta   90.00
_cell.angle_gamma   90.00
#
_symmetry.space_group_name_H-M   'P 1'
#
loop_
_entity.id
_entity.type
_entity.pdbx_description
1 polymer ?
#
loop_
_entity_poly.entity_id
_entity_poly.type
_entity_poly.pdbx_seq_one_letter_code
_entity_poly.pdbx_strand_id
1 'polypeptide(L)'
;MGLEADSYCKGALIDMYAKCVHLIIAKRIFDGAMKPDIVSWTALISEFAQVGLTEEAIEVFKKMQKAGIKPTHSTLGSVLRAIATISNHNYGSQVHTWAVKLGLDSNVYARSSLVNMYAKCQKMEAAKAVSDGQEEKNNMLWNALLGGDAQNGHAHEVLEDAQNGHVQESYEFYSLPCQCCQDFKSKISDSNQTLPS
;
A
#
# COMPACT_ATOMS: atom_id res chain seq x y z
N MET A 1 33.23 16.90 -0.57
CA MET A 1 31.81 16.47 -0.58
C MET A 1 31.40 15.64 -1.81
N GLY A 2 32.14 15.61 -2.93
CA GLY A 2 31.75 14.81 -4.11
C GLY A 2 32.04 13.30 -4.06
N LEU A 3 32.91 12.82 -3.18
CA LEU A 3 33.33 11.40 -3.13
C LEU A 3 32.36 10.49 -2.35
N GLU A 4 31.59 11.03 -1.40
CA GLU A 4 30.65 10.25 -0.57
C GLU A 4 29.37 9.91 -1.35
N ALA A 5 28.88 10.83 -2.18
CA ALA A 5 27.72 10.60 -3.04
C ALA A 5 28.00 9.50 -4.10
N ASP A 6 29.21 9.45 -4.64
CA ASP A 6 29.60 8.45 -5.65
C ASP A 6 29.75 7.03 -5.04
N SER A 7 30.20 6.95 -3.79
CA SER A 7 30.26 5.68 -3.03
C SER A 7 28.86 5.14 -2.70
N TYR A 8 27.94 6.02 -2.30
CA TYR A 8 26.56 5.66 -2.00
C TYR A 8 25.81 5.15 -3.23
N CYS A 9 25.93 5.83 -4.37
CA CYS A 9 25.34 5.40 -5.63
C CYS A 9 25.84 4.02 -6.08
N LYS A 10 27.16 3.75 -5.93
CA LYS A 10 27.74 2.43 -6.23
C LYS A 10 27.19 1.34 -5.31
N GLY A 11 27.09 1.60 -4.01
CA GLY A 11 26.51 0.66 -3.04
C GLY A 11 25.04 0.33 -3.35
N ALA A 12 24.23 1.34 -3.65
CA ALA A 12 22.82 1.17 -4.01
C ALA A 12 22.64 0.39 -5.33
N LEU A 13 23.49 0.64 -6.33
CA LEU A 13 23.49 -0.12 -7.57
C LEU A 13 23.85 -1.59 -7.33
N ILE A 14 24.92 -1.86 -6.56
CA ILE A 14 25.33 -3.23 -6.22
C ILE A 14 24.22 -3.98 -5.48
N ASP A 15 23.58 -3.35 -4.49
CA ASP A 15 22.44 -3.95 -3.76
C ASP A 15 21.26 -4.26 -4.69
N MET A 16 20.91 -3.33 -5.59
CA MET A 16 19.83 -3.55 -6.57
C MET A 16 20.17 -4.71 -7.52
N TYR A 17 21.37 -4.74 -8.08
CA TYR A 17 21.81 -5.83 -8.96
C TYR A 17 21.83 -7.18 -8.22
N ALA A 18 22.27 -7.21 -6.97
CA ALA A 18 22.26 -8.43 -6.16
C ALA A 18 20.83 -8.96 -5.97
N LYS A 19 19.88 -8.09 -5.58
CA LYS A 19 18.45 -8.46 -5.45
C LYS A 19 17.87 -8.99 -6.76
N CYS A 20 18.17 -8.34 -7.89
CA CYS A 20 17.74 -8.79 -9.21
C CYS A 20 18.30 -10.18 -9.57
N VAL A 21 19.58 -10.45 -9.29
CA VAL A 21 20.18 -11.77 -9.53
C VAL A 21 19.52 -12.85 -8.67
N HIS A 22 19.30 -12.56 -7.38
CA HIS A 22 18.60 -13.50 -6.49
C HIS A 22 17.18 -13.80 -6.96
N LEU A 23 16.45 -12.78 -7.44
CA LEU A 23 15.11 -12.93 -8.00
C LEU A 23 15.08 -13.79 -9.27
N ILE A 24 16.04 -13.61 -10.19
CA ILE A 24 16.16 -14.43 -11.40
C ILE A 24 16.39 -15.90 -11.02
N ILE A 25 17.26 -16.16 -10.05
CA ILE A 25 17.53 -17.52 -9.55
C ILE A 25 16.28 -18.10 -8.88
N ALA A 26 15.62 -17.34 -8.00
CA ALA A 26 14.40 -17.78 -7.32
C ALA A 26 13.29 -18.12 -8.31
N LYS A 27 13.06 -17.29 -9.33
CA LYS A 27 12.10 -17.56 -10.40
C LYS A 27 12.45 -18.82 -11.19
N ARG A 28 13.73 -19.05 -11.50
CA ARG A 28 14.17 -20.25 -12.21
C ARG A 28 13.93 -21.52 -11.40
N ILE A 29 14.22 -21.49 -10.09
CA ILE A 29 13.93 -22.61 -9.18
C ILE A 29 12.41 -22.84 -9.11
N PHE A 30 11.64 -21.76 -9.00
CA PHE A 30 10.19 -21.80 -8.95
C PHE A 30 9.58 -22.40 -10.23
N ASP A 31 9.99 -21.93 -11.40
CA ASP A 31 9.49 -22.41 -12.71
C ASP A 31 9.90 -23.87 -12.97
N GLY A 32 10.99 -24.36 -12.36
CA GLY A 32 11.42 -25.76 -12.41
C GLY A 32 10.73 -26.68 -11.40
N ALA A 33 10.01 -26.14 -10.42
CA ALA A 33 9.32 -26.93 -9.41
C ALA A 33 8.01 -27.51 -9.97
N MET A 34 7.83 -28.84 -9.85
CA MET A 34 6.64 -29.52 -10.38
C MET A 34 5.34 -29.09 -9.68
N LYS A 35 5.42 -28.73 -8.40
CA LYS A 35 4.29 -28.28 -7.59
C LYS A 35 4.76 -27.30 -6.50
N PRO A 36 4.93 -26.01 -6.83
CA PRO A 36 5.31 -25.00 -5.84
C PRO A 36 4.23 -24.89 -4.75
N ASP A 37 4.67 -24.83 -3.50
CA ASP A 37 3.78 -24.65 -2.35
C ASP A 37 3.41 -23.17 -2.11
N ILE A 38 2.46 -22.93 -1.22
CA ILE A 38 1.97 -21.58 -0.90
C ILE A 38 3.09 -20.63 -0.42
N VAL A 39 4.10 -21.17 0.26
CA VAL A 39 5.24 -20.40 0.75
C VAL A 39 6.07 -19.90 -0.43
N SER A 40 6.35 -20.77 -1.39
CA SER A 40 7.09 -20.43 -2.62
C SER A 40 6.36 -19.37 -3.45
N TRP A 41 5.04 -19.53 -3.64
CA TRP A 41 4.21 -18.52 -4.33
C TRP A 41 4.25 -17.17 -3.62
N THR A 42 4.05 -17.17 -2.31
CA THR A 42 4.00 -15.93 -1.51
C THR A 42 5.34 -15.23 -1.51
N ALA A 43 6.44 -15.96 -1.28
CA ALA A 43 7.79 -15.41 -1.28
C ALA A 43 8.12 -14.74 -2.62
N LEU A 44 7.83 -15.41 -3.74
CA LEU A 44 8.15 -14.87 -5.05
C LEU A 44 7.34 -13.60 -5.38
N ILE A 45 6.04 -13.57 -5.05
CA ILE A 45 5.17 -12.40 -5.26
C ILE A 45 5.62 -11.23 -4.37
N SER A 46 5.88 -11.49 -3.10
CA SER A 46 6.31 -10.47 -2.14
C SER A 46 7.65 -9.86 -2.51
N GLU A 47 8.59 -10.66 -3.02
CA GLU A 47 9.91 -10.18 -3.42
C GLU A 47 9.83 -9.32 -4.69
N PHE A 48 9.12 -9.77 -5.73
CA PHE A 48 8.89 -8.95 -6.94
C PHE A 48 8.22 -7.61 -6.60
N ALA A 49 7.20 -7.64 -5.72
CA ALA A 49 6.52 -6.42 -5.28
C ALA A 49 7.39 -5.49 -4.43
N GLN A 50 8.43 -6.01 -3.74
CA GLN A 50 9.35 -5.20 -2.93
C GLN A 50 10.43 -4.52 -3.78
N VAL A 51 10.95 -5.22 -4.80
CA VAL A 51 11.99 -4.69 -5.69
C VAL A 51 11.41 -3.75 -6.77
N GLY A 52 10.07 -3.64 -6.85
CA GLY A 52 9.37 -2.74 -7.78
C GLY A 52 9.07 -3.37 -9.14
N LEU A 53 9.37 -4.66 -9.31
CA LEU A 53 9.02 -5.48 -10.48
C LEU A 53 7.55 -5.87 -10.42
N THR A 54 6.72 -4.86 -10.64
CA THR A 54 5.28 -4.86 -10.34
C THR A 54 4.52 -5.78 -11.27
N GLU A 55 4.84 -5.73 -12.57
CA GLU A 55 4.26 -6.59 -13.59
C GLU A 55 4.54 -8.07 -13.31
N GLU A 56 5.77 -8.41 -12.92
CA GLU A 56 6.15 -9.77 -12.57
C GLU A 56 5.39 -10.29 -11.36
N ALA A 57 5.22 -9.46 -10.31
CA ALA A 57 4.44 -9.82 -9.13
C ALA A 57 2.99 -10.15 -9.51
N ILE A 58 2.39 -9.33 -10.38
CA ILE A 58 1.02 -9.52 -10.87
C ILE A 58 0.92 -10.80 -11.72
N GLU A 59 1.87 -11.06 -12.62
CA GLU A 59 1.87 -12.26 -13.45
C GLU A 59 2.03 -13.55 -12.63
N VAL A 60 2.89 -13.56 -11.62
CA VAL A 60 3.02 -14.69 -10.69
C VAL A 60 1.71 -14.89 -9.91
N PHE A 61 1.06 -13.82 -9.45
CA PHE A 61 -0.23 -13.92 -8.78
C PHE A 61 -1.35 -14.45 -9.70
N LYS A 62 -1.39 -14.05 -10.97
CA LYS A 62 -2.32 -14.64 -11.96
C LYS A 62 -2.08 -16.14 -12.16
N LYS A 63 -0.81 -16.56 -12.21
CA LYS A 63 -0.46 -17.99 -12.28
C LYS A 63 -0.94 -18.74 -11.03
N MET A 64 -0.76 -18.16 -9.84
CA MET A 64 -1.26 -18.71 -8.58
C MET A 64 -2.79 -18.90 -8.60
N GLN A 65 -3.53 -17.89 -9.08
CA GLN A 65 -4.99 -17.96 -9.28
C GLN A 65 -5.38 -19.11 -10.22
N LYS A 66 -4.73 -19.21 -11.38
CA LYS A 66 -5.00 -20.27 -12.37
C LYS A 66 -4.68 -21.68 -11.85
N ALA A 67 -3.69 -21.79 -10.97
CA ALA A 67 -3.34 -23.04 -10.29
C ALA A 67 -4.31 -23.41 -9.15
N GLY A 68 -5.34 -22.58 -8.88
CA GLY A 68 -6.31 -22.82 -7.81
C GLY A 68 -5.73 -22.69 -6.40
N ILE A 69 -4.57 -22.05 -6.26
CA ILE A 69 -3.91 -21.88 -4.97
C ILE A 69 -4.48 -20.65 -4.26
N LYS A 70 -4.99 -20.84 -3.04
CA LYS A 70 -5.55 -19.77 -2.23
C LYS A 70 -4.45 -18.85 -1.68
N PRO A 71 -4.52 -17.52 -1.88
CA PRO A 71 -3.57 -16.56 -1.34
C PRO A 71 -3.68 -16.42 0.17
N THR A 72 -2.57 -16.03 0.79
CA THR A 72 -2.55 -15.59 2.18
C THR A 72 -2.82 -14.09 2.26
N HIS A 73 -3.07 -13.56 3.47
CA HIS A 73 -3.17 -12.12 3.69
C HIS A 73 -1.90 -11.37 3.26
N SER A 74 -0.72 -11.96 3.43
CA SER A 74 0.55 -11.37 3.00
C SER A 74 0.67 -11.33 1.47
N THR A 75 0.26 -12.40 0.79
CA THR A 75 0.19 -12.44 -0.67
C THR A 75 -0.72 -11.34 -1.20
N LEU A 76 -1.89 -11.16 -0.56
CA LEU A 76 -2.87 -10.15 -0.94
C LEU A 76 -2.33 -8.73 -0.73
N GLY A 77 -1.71 -8.44 0.41
CA GLY A 77 -1.09 -7.13 0.67
C GLY A 77 0.02 -6.82 -0.34
N SER A 78 0.85 -7.81 -0.68
CA SER A 78 1.94 -7.66 -1.65
C SER A 78 1.42 -7.33 -3.05
N VAL A 79 0.42 -8.05 -3.54
CA VAL A 79 -0.14 -7.80 -4.87
C VAL A 79 -0.94 -6.49 -4.92
N LEU A 80 -1.67 -6.14 -3.87
CA LEU A 80 -2.40 -4.87 -3.82
C LEU A 80 -1.45 -3.68 -3.83
N ARG A 81 -0.32 -3.77 -3.10
CA ARG A 81 0.74 -2.77 -3.17
C ARG A 81 1.31 -2.64 -4.58
N ALA A 82 1.58 -3.77 -5.24
CA ALA A 82 2.04 -3.79 -6.63
C ALA A 82 1.03 -3.07 -7.55
N ILE A 83 -0.25 -3.44 -7.48
CA ILE A 83 -1.33 -2.82 -8.27
C ILE A 83 -1.43 -1.31 -8.02
N ALA A 84 -1.28 -0.89 -6.77
CA ALA A 84 -1.33 0.50 -6.37
C ALA A 84 -0.18 1.33 -6.97
N THR A 85 1.00 0.74 -7.20
CA THR A 85 2.15 1.41 -7.84
C THR A 85 1.88 1.74 -9.32
N ILE A 86 1.11 0.90 -10.02
CA ILE A 86 0.75 1.12 -11.44
C ILE A 86 -0.67 1.67 -11.62
N SER A 87 -1.35 2.04 -10.54
CA SER A 87 -2.72 2.57 -10.51
C SER A 87 -3.75 1.76 -11.34
N ASN A 88 -3.62 0.43 -11.38
CA ASN A 88 -4.48 -0.43 -12.19
C ASN A 88 -5.76 -0.83 -11.45
N HIS A 89 -6.71 0.09 -11.36
CA HIS A 89 -7.98 -0.09 -10.64
C HIS A 89 -8.83 -1.26 -11.15
N ASN A 90 -8.81 -1.53 -12.46
CA ASN A 90 -9.57 -2.62 -13.07
C ASN A 90 -9.11 -3.99 -12.54
N TYR A 91 -7.81 -4.18 -12.43
CA TYR A 91 -7.26 -5.41 -11.87
C TYR A 91 -7.38 -5.43 -10.34
N GLY A 92 -7.18 -4.28 -9.68
CA GLY A 92 -7.40 -4.13 -8.23
C GLY A 92 -8.81 -4.55 -7.80
N SER A 93 -9.85 -4.16 -8.55
CA SER A 93 -11.24 -4.55 -8.29
C SER A 93 -11.49 -6.06 -8.45
N GLN A 94 -10.85 -6.69 -9.43
CA GLN A 94 -10.91 -8.15 -9.60
C GLN A 94 -10.26 -8.87 -8.42
N VAL A 95 -9.09 -8.40 -7.98
CA VAL A 95 -8.39 -8.93 -6.81
C VAL A 95 -9.20 -8.74 -5.53
N HIS A 96 -9.81 -7.57 -5.34
CA HIS A 96 -10.70 -7.30 -4.21
C HIS A 96 -11.90 -8.26 -4.19
N THR A 97 -12.60 -8.41 -5.32
CA THR A 97 -13.72 -9.36 -5.46
C THR A 97 -13.29 -10.78 -5.11
N TRP A 98 -12.08 -11.19 -5.53
CA TRP A 98 -11.54 -12.49 -5.20
C TRP A 98 -11.20 -12.63 -3.71
N ALA A 99 -10.64 -11.59 -3.09
CA ALA A 99 -10.35 -11.56 -1.66
C ALA A 99 -11.62 -11.74 -0.82
N VAL A 100 -12.72 -11.06 -1.18
CA VAL A 100 -14.03 -11.21 -0.53
C VAL A 100 -14.56 -12.64 -0.65
N LYS A 101 -14.52 -13.23 -1.86
CA LYS A 101 -14.93 -14.63 -2.07
C LYS A 101 -14.14 -15.63 -1.22
N LEU A 102 -12.92 -15.26 -0.83
CA LEU A 102 -12.03 -16.09 -0.03
C LEU A 102 -12.06 -15.77 1.47
N GLY A 103 -12.82 -14.76 1.89
CA GLY A 103 -12.93 -14.26 3.26
C GLY A 103 -11.68 -13.54 3.77
N LEU A 104 -10.78 -13.09 2.88
CA LEU A 104 -9.50 -12.46 3.23
C LEU A 104 -9.63 -10.96 3.53
N ASP A 105 -10.74 -10.36 3.13
CA ASP A 105 -11.10 -8.95 3.33
C ASP A 105 -11.50 -8.63 4.78
N SER A 106 -11.72 -9.64 5.62
CA SER A 106 -12.01 -9.44 7.04
C SER A 106 -10.81 -8.94 7.85
N ASN A 107 -9.60 -9.19 7.36
CA ASN A 107 -8.37 -8.84 8.05
C ASN A 107 -8.03 -7.34 7.90
N VAL A 108 -7.69 -6.69 9.02
CA VAL A 108 -7.37 -5.26 9.07
C VAL A 108 -6.26 -4.88 8.08
N TYR A 109 -5.18 -5.67 7.98
CA TYR A 109 -4.09 -5.39 7.04
C TYR A 109 -4.52 -5.52 5.57
N ALA A 110 -5.37 -6.50 5.26
CA ALA A 110 -5.93 -6.66 3.93
C ALA A 110 -6.82 -5.47 3.55
N ARG A 111 -7.67 -4.99 4.46
CA ARG A 111 -8.49 -3.78 4.25
C ARG A 111 -7.63 -2.54 4.07
N SER A 112 -6.65 -2.28 4.93
CA SER A 112 -5.74 -1.13 4.75
C SER A 112 -5.03 -1.16 3.39
N SER A 113 -4.62 -2.35 2.94
CA SER A 113 -4.00 -2.54 1.61
C SER A 113 -4.98 -2.25 0.46
N LEU A 114 -6.24 -2.64 0.60
CA LEU A 114 -7.30 -2.36 -0.37
C LEU A 114 -7.62 -0.87 -0.44
N VAL A 115 -7.75 -0.20 0.70
CA VAL A 115 -7.97 1.25 0.78
C VAL A 115 -6.82 2.01 0.13
N ASN A 116 -5.57 1.67 0.47
CA ASN A 116 -4.39 2.27 -0.17
C ASN A 116 -4.37 2.04 -1.69
N MET A 117 -4.77 0.85 -2.15
CA MET A 117 -4.85 0.55 -3.58
C MET A 117 -5.90 1.42 -4.28
N TYR A 118 -7.12 1.51 -3.73
CA TYR A 118 -8.18 2.35 -4.31
C TYR A 118 -7.85 3.85 -4.25
N ALA A 119 -7.24 4.30 -3.15
CA ALA A 119 -6.75 5.66 -2.97
C ALA A 119 -5.74 6.05 -4.06
N LYS A 120 -4.70 5.23 -4.28
CA LYS A 120 -3.70 5.43 -5.37
C LYS A 120 -4.26 5.24 -6.78
N CYS A 121 -5.43 4.62 -6.88
CA CYS A 121 -6.18 4.49 -8.12
C CYS A 121 -7.20 5.62 -8.34
N GLN A 122 -7.23 6.64 -7.48
CA GLN A 122 -8.16 7.76 -7.54
C GLN A 122 -9.64 7.33 -7.44
N LYS A 123 -9.92 6.26 -6.70
CA LYS A 123 -11.26 5.72 -6.46
C LYS A 123 -11.63 5.90 -4.99
N MET A 124 -11.75 7.15 -4.54
CA MET A 124 -11.96 7.48 -3.13
C MET A 124 -13.27 6.92 -2.57
N GLU A 125 -14.36 6.94 -3.35
CA GLU A 125 -15.63 6.33 -2.95
C GLU A 125 -15.50 4.83 -2.65
N ALA A 126 -14.72 4.10 -3.46
CA ALA A 126 -14.45 2.69 -3.22
C ALA A 126 -13.52 2.49 -2.01
N ALA A 127 -12.57 3.41 -1.79
CA ALA A 127 -11.69 3.39 -0.63
C ALA A 127 -12.48 3.61 0.67
N LYS A 128 -13.38 4.60 0.70
CA LYS A 128 -14.30 4.88 1.81
C LYS A 128 -15.22 3.69 2.08
N ALA A 129 -15.86 3.12 1.06
CA ALA A 129 -16.74 1.96 1.20
C ALA A 129 -16.04 0.72 1.79
N VAL A 130 -14.76 0.48 1.47
CA VAL A 130 -13.96 -0.60 2.09
C VAL A 130 -13.61 -0.30 3.54
N SER A 131 -13.55 0.99 3.90
CA SER A 131 -13.24 1.45 5.26
C SER A 131 -14.45 1.45 6.22
N ASP A 132 -15.66 1.61 5.70
CA ASP A 132 -16.91 1.79 6.49
C ASP A 132 -17.29 0.56 7.35
N GLY A 133 -16.59 -0.56 7.17
CA GLY A 133 -16.72 -1.77 8.01
C GLY A 133 -15.66 -1.91 9.12
N GLN A 134 -14.90 -0.86 9.45
CA GLN A 134 -13.89 -0.87 10.52
C GLN A 134 -14.34 -0.03 11.72
N GLU A 135 -14.59 -0.67 12.87
CA GLU A 135 -14.85 0.04 14.14
C GLU A 135 -13.59 0.73 14.70
N GLU A 136 -12.39 0.22 14.36
CA GLU A 136 -11.10 0.83 14.70
C GLU A 136 -10.33 1.19 13.42
N LYS A 137 -10.31 2.48 13.08
CA LYS A 137 -9.48 3.02 11.99
C LYS A 137 -8.03 3.15 12.48
N ASN A 138 -7.13 2.30 11.99
CA ASN A 138 -5.71 2.35 12.38
C ASN A 138 -4.94 3.47 11.63
N ASN A 139 -3.76 3.85 12.14
CA ASN A 139 -2.91 4.89 11.53
C ASN A 139 -2.60 4.60 10.04
N MET A 140 -2.44 3.32 9.68
CA MET A 140 -2.18 2.88 8.31
C MET A 140 -3.35 3.20 7.36
N LEU A 141 -4.60 3.08 7.83
CA LEU A 141 -5.82 3.40 7.10
C LEU A 141 -5.94 4.92 6.87
N TRP A 142 -5.69 5.71 7.90
CA TRP A 142 -5.69 7.18 7.80
C TRP A 142 -4.61 7.68 6.85
N ASN A 143 -3.39 7.15 6.94
CA ASN A 143 -2.30 7.49 6.02
C ASN A 143 -2.63 7.15 4.57
N ALA A 144 -3.32 6.03 4.33
CA ALA A 144 -3.76 5.65 3.00
C ALA A 144 -4.82 6.60 2.43
N LEU A 145 -5.80 7.01 3.25
CA LEU A 145 -6.83 7.96 2.87
C LEU A 145 -6.24 9.35 2.61
N LEU A 146 -5.41 9.87 3.52
CA LEU A 146 -4.75 11.17 3.39
C LEU A 146 -3.79 11.22 2.20
N GLY A 147 -3.00 10.16 2.00
CA GLY A 147 -2.09 10.04 0.86
C GLY A 147 -2.84 10.01 -0.47
N GLY A 148 -4.00 9.33 -0.51
CA GLY A 148 -4.91 9.35 -1.64
C GLY A 148 -5.49 10.73 -1.91
N ASP A 149 -6.02 11.38 -0.89
CA ASP A 149 -6.69 12.68 -1.03
C ASP A 149 -5.72 13.82 -1.38
N ALA A 150 -4.50 13.79 -0.86
CA ALA A 150 -3.44 14.72 -1.23
C ALA A 150 -3.07 14.62 -2.73
N GLN A 151 -3.18 13.42 -3.32
CA GLN A 151 -2.98 13.20 -4.76
C GLN A 151 -4.23 13.53 -5.60
N ASN A 152 -5.42 13.49 -5.01
CA ASN A 152 -6.70 13.60 -5.72
C ASN A 152 -7.37 14.98 -5.57
N GLY A 153 -6.79 15.92 -4.82
CA GLY A 153 -7.28 17.31 -4.71
C GLY A 153 -8.50 17.51 -3.79
N HIS A 154 -8.88 16.51 -2.98
CA HIS A 154 -10.07 16.53 -2.11
C HIS A 154 -9.72 16.49 -0.61
N ALA A 155 -8.54 16.99 -0.22
CA ALA A 155 -8.01 16.90 1.15
C ALA A 155 -8.90 17.49 2.26
N HIS A 156 -9.91 18.31 1.94
CA HIS A 156 -10.74 18.99 2.94
C HIS A 156 -11.75 18.05 3.64
N GLU A 157 -12.24 16.98 2.99
CA GLU A 157 -13.26 16.09 3.58
C GLU A 157 -12.69 15.10 4.59
N VAL A 158 -11.53 14.47 4.31
CA VAL A 158 -10.92 13.51 5.23
C VAL A 158 -10.41 14.16 6.51
N LEU A 159 -10.10 15.47 6.47
CA LEU A 159 -9.74 16.25 7.65
C LEU A 159 -10.91 16.42 8.63
N GLU A 160 -12.12 16.61 8.11
CA GLU A 160 -13.33 16.77 8.91
C GLU A 160 -13.75 15.44 9.54
N ASP A 161 -13.64 14.33 8.78
CA ASP A 161 -13.86 12.98 9.31
C ASP A 161 -12.79 12.54 10.33
N ALA A 162 -11.54 12.98 10.17
CA ALA A 162 -10.46 12.71 11.13
C ALA A 162 -10.64 13.49 12.45
N GLN A 163 -11.18 14.71 12.38
CA GLN A 163 -11.57 15.51 13.55
C GLN A 163 -12.72 14.85 14.32
N ASN A 164 -13.68 14.25 13.62
CA ASN A 164 -14.81 13.54 14.23
C ASN A 164 -14.47 12.14 14.78
N GLY A 165 -13.29 11.59 14.42
CA GLY A 165 -12.89 10.20 14.70
C GLY A 165 -11.92 9.97 15.86
N HIS A 166 -11.64 10.96 16.71
CA HIS A 166 -10.65 10.85 17.80
C HIS A 166 -9.26 10.35 17.36
N VAL A 167 -8.67 10.95 16.32
CA VAL A 167 -7.22 10.80 16.04
C VAL A 167 -6.45 11.70 17.01
N GLN A 168 -6.34 11.27 18.26
CA GLN A 168 -5.34 11.81 19.17
C GLN A 168 -4.00 11.17 18.81
N GLU A 169 -3.10 12.00 18.27
CA GLU A 169 -1.67 11.74 18.11
C GLU A 169 -1.25 10.72 17.03
N SER A 170 -1.16 11.17 15.77
CA SER A 170 -0.23 10.56 14.82
C SER A 170 0.69 11.62 14.21
N TYR A 171 1.95 11.61 14.64
CA TYR A 171 3.04 12.54 14.29
C TYR A 171 3.34 12.67 12.78
N GLU A 172 2.77 11.80 11.93
CA GLU A 172 2.97 11.82 10.47
C GLU A 172 2.11 12.87 9.75
N PHE A 173 1.08 13.41 10.40
CA PHE A 173 0.28 14.53 9.86
C PHE A 173 1.14 15.78 9.60
N TYR A 174 2.20 15.96 10.41
CA TYR A 174 3.06 17.13 10.37
C TYR A 174 4.23 17.01 9.40
N SER A 175 4.52 15.83 8.83
CA SER A 175 5.71 15.61 8.00
C SER A 175 5.46 15.63 6.48
N LEU A 176 4.20 15.69 6.03
CA LEU A 176 3.89 15.73 4.60
C LEU A 176 4.15 17.13 4.00
N PRO A 177 4.96 17.24 2.91
CA PRO A 177 5.30 18.51 2.27
C PRO A 177 4.20 18.95 1.29
N CYS A 178 2.98 19.09 1.80
CA CYS A 178 1.81 19.53 1.04
C CYS A 178 1.32 20.86 1.61
N GLN A 179 1.08 21.86 0.75
CA GLN A 179 0.57 23.19 1.16
C GLN A 179 -0.74 23.07 1.97
N CYS A 180 -1.62 22.13 1.60
CA CYS A 180 -2.87 21.86 2.30
C CYS A 180 -2.63 21.34 3.75
N CYS A 181 -1.56 20.56 3.98
CA CYS A 181 -1.18 20.14 5.32
C CYS A 181 -0.58 21.30 6.14
N GLN A 182 0.07 22.28 5.50
CA GLN A 182 0.56 23.49 6.16
C GLN A 182 -0.59 24.43 6.57
N ASP A 183 -1.59 24.58 5.70
CA ASP A 183 -2.80 25.37 5.98
C ASP A 183 -3.67 24.72 7.08
N PHE A 184 -3.58 23.40 7.24
CA PHE A 184 -4.21 22.70 8.36
C PHE A 184 -3.47 22.95 9.69
N LYS A 185 -2.12 23.01 9.67
CA LYS A 185 -1.32 23.33 10.87
C LYS A 185 -1.67 24.71 11.45
N SER A 186 -1.88 25.71 10.60
CA SER A 186 -2.25 27.07 11.06
C SER A 186 -3.65 27.10 11.69
N LYS A 187 -4.63 26.38 11.10
CA LYS A 187 -5.98 26.29 11.68
C LYS A 187 -6.03 25.57 13.04
N ILE A 188 -5.19 24.56 13.26
CA ILE A 188 -5.08 23.88 14.58
C ILE A 188 -4.41 24.79 15.62
N SER A 189 -3.36 25.54 15.25
CA SER A 189 -2.73 26.47 16.19
C SER A 189 -3.68 27.57 16.66
N ASP A 190 -4.61 27.98 15.79
CA ASP A 190 -5.60 29.02 16.10
C ASP A 190 -6.76 28.51 16.98
N SER A 191 -7.13 27.23 16.83
CA SER A 191 -8.19 26.61 17.65
C SER A 191 -7.73 26.20 19.05
N ASN A 192 -6.43 25.94 19.25
CA ASN A 192 -5.85 25.74 20.59
C ASN A 192 -5.64 27.04 21.40
N GLN A 193 -5.79 28.21 20.77
CA GLN A 193 -5.73 29.51 21.46
C GLN A 193 -7.10 30.06 21.90
N THR A 194 -8.19 29.34 21.62
CA THR A 194 -9.57 29.80 21.89
C THR A 194 -10.30 29.03 22.98
N LEU A 195 -9.64 28.13 23.71
CA LEU A 195 -10.20 27.57 24.95
C LEU A 195 -9.91 28.54 26.12
N PRO A 196 -10.93 29.17 26.72
CA PRO A 196 -10.74 29.90 27.97
C PRO A 196 -10.48 28.90 29.10
N SER A 197 -9.51 29.23 29.94
CA SER A 197 -9.25 28.63 31.26
C SER A 197 -10.43 28.79 32.20
#